data_AF-A0A2B9DEE6-F1
#
_entry.id   AF-A0A2B9DEE6-F1
#
_cell.length_a   1.000
_cell.length_b   1.000
_cell.length_c   1.000
_cell.angle_alpha   90.00
_cell.angle_beta   90.00
_cell.angle_gamma   90.00
#
_symmetry.space_group_name_H-M   'P 1'
#
loop_
_entity.id
_entity.type
_entity.pdbx_description
1 polymer ?
#
loop_
_entity_poly.entity_id
_entity_poly.type
_entity_poly.pdbx_seq_one_letter_code
_entity_poly.pdbx_strand_id
1 'polypeptide(L)'
;MSQFIRTLQQVIVLYTSLEKPYEIGDTVKLKGKSFLIIGIEAFKITGIELKIWYTMQDLEFHDFISVSAKPMLSKLEHLSVLYRYNDERFEDLQPGRTVPHRGKRYKVIEHTRIAVNKDMIILQFLATQVLPMERKVLKTKYFDEKKKQLGINVF
;
A
#
# COMPACT_ATOMS: atom_id res chain seq x y z
N MET A 1 -11.91 8.95 -10.37
CA MET A 1 -11.10 9.39 -9.21
C MET A 1 -9.80 8.61 -9.20
N SER A 2 -8.66 9.30 -9.31
CA SER A 2 -7.33 8.67 -9.34
C SER A 2 -6.99 8.09 -7.97
N GLN A 3 -6.57 6.82 -7.93
CA GLN A 3 -6.05 6.21 -6.71
C GLN A 3 -4.73 6.91 -6.32
N PHE A 4 -4.80 7.75 -5.28
CA PHE A 4 -3.63 8.41 -4.69
C PHE A 4 -2.92 7.49 -3.67
N ILE A 5 -3.55 6.38 -3.26
CA ILE A 5 -2.92 5.29 -2.51
C ILE A 5 -2.55 4.18 -3.48
N ARG A 6 -1.32 3.70 -3.39
CA ARG A 6 -0.72 2.69 -4.28
C ARG A 6 0.13 1.70 -3.50
N THR A 7 0.48 0.61 -4.17
CA THR A 7 1.43 -0.37 -3.66
C THR A 7 2.78 -0.18 -4.33
N LEU A 8 3.86 -0.22 -3.54
CA LEU A 8 5.24 -0.29 -4.01
C LEU A 8 5.82 -1.64 -3.62
N GLN A 9 6.55 -2.27 -4.52
CA GLN A 9 7.34 -3.45 -4.22
C GLN A 9 8.83 -3.09 -4.23
N GLN A 10 9.53 -3.43 -3.15
CA GLN A 10 10.98 -3.41 -3.06
C GLN A 10 11.50 -4.85 -3.06
N VAL A 11 12.60 -5.10 -3.75
CA VAL A 11 13.30 -6.38 -3.74
C VAL A 11 14.72 -6.14 -3.27
N ILE A 12 15.11 -6.78 -2.16
CA ILE A 12 16.43 -6.68 -1.57
C ILE A 12 17.10 -8.06 -1.67
N VAL A 13 18.28 -8.12 -2.26
CA VAL A 13 19.11 -9.33 -2.23
C VAL A 13 19.86 -9.37 -0.91
N LEU A 14 19.53 -10.35 -0.06
CA LEU A 14 20.15 -10.55 1.24
C LEU A 14 21.65 -10.83 1.09
N TYR A 15 22.44 -10.39 2.06
CA TYR A 15 23.90 -10.52 2.16
C TYR A 15 24.74 -9.71 1.16
N THR A 16 24.19 -9.29 0.02
CA THR A 16 24.94 -8.53 -1.00
C THR A 16 24.45 -7.10 -1.17
N SER A 17 23.19 -6.80 -0.87
CA SER A 17 22.66 -5.45 -1.02
C SER A 17 23.03 -4.54 0.16
N LEU A 18 23.40 -3.30 -0.16
CA LEU A 18 23.53 -2.20 0.82
C LEU A 18 22.18 -1.48 1.04
N GLU A 19 21.15 -1.80 0.24
CA GLU A 19 19.84 -1.20 0.37
C GLU A 19 19.16 -1.67 1.65
N LYS A 20 18.60 -0.71 2.39
CA LYS A 20 17.77 -0.98 3.55
C LYS A 20 16.30 -1.00 3.14
N PRO A 21 15.46 -1.80 3.82
CA PRO A 21 14.02 -1.66 3.73
C PRO A 21 13.62 -0.22 4.03
N TYR A 22 12.65 0.31 3.30
CA TYR A 22 12.07 1.58 3.68
C TYR A 22 11.30 1.49 5.00
N GLU A 23 11.28 2.60 5.72
CA GLU A 23 10.51 2.78 6.95
C GLU A 23 9.18 3.51 6.68
N ILE A 24 8.21 3.33 7.58
CA ILE A 24 6.97 4.11 7.52
C ILE A 24 7.31 5.58 7.80
N GLY A 25 6.87 6.47 6.91
CA GLY A 25 7.20 7.90 6.96
C GLY A 25 8.33 8.32 6.02
N ASP A 26 8.99 7.37 5.35
CA ASP A 26 9.95 7.63 4.28
C ASP A 26 9.26 8.20 3.04
N THR A 27 9.97 9.08 2.34
CA THR A 27 9.54 9.59 1.02
C THR A 27 10.34 8.92 -0.08
N VAL A 28 9.63 8.37 -1.07
CA VAL A 28 10.21 7.76 -2.26
C VAL A 28 9.82 8.56 -3.51
N LYS A 29 10.76 8.70 -4.46
CA LYS A 29 10.50 9.33 -5.75
C LYS A 29 10.31 8.28 -6.82
N LEU A 30 9.14 8.27 -7.45
CA LEU A 30 8.80 7.35 -8.54
C LEU A 30 8.27 8.14 -9.72
N LYS A 31 8.93 8.02 -10.88
CA LYS A 31 8.53 8.69 -12.14
C LYS A 31 8.30 10.20 -11.98
N GLY A 32 9.18 10.86 -11.22
CA GLY A 32 9.12 12.31 -10.98
C GLY A 32 8.14 12.76 -9.88
N LYS A 33 7.34 11.85 -9.32
CA LYS A 33 6.41 12.14 -8.22
C LYS A 33 6.93 11.66 -6.88
N SER A 34 6.58 12.39 -5.83
CA SER A 34 6.97 12.04 -4.45
C SER A 34 5.83 11.29 -3.77
N PHE A 35 6.15 10.14 -3.16
CA PHE A 35 5.19 9.32 -2.42
C PHE A 35 5.69 9.11 -0.99
N LEU A 36 4.77 9.16 -0.04
CA LEU A 36 5.02 8.85 1.37
C LEU A 36 4.68 7.38 1.63
N ILE A 37 5.56 6.64 2.29
CA ILE A 37 5.24 5.31 2.77
C ILE A 37 4.39 5.45 4.03
N ILE A 38 3.18 4.90 3.98
CA ILE A 38 2.20 5.00 5.07
C ILE A 38 1.94 3.65 5.77
N GLY A 39 2.47 2.56 5.22
CA GLY A 39 2.37 1.25 5.84
C GLY A 39 3.14 0.16 5.10
N ILE A 40 3.37 -0.94 5.80
CA ILE A 40 3.89 -2.19 5.23
C ILE A 40 2.69 -3.13 5.01
N GLU A 41 2.57 -3.66 3.80
CA GLU A 41 1.50 -4.57 3.41
C GLU A 41 1.85 -6.00 3.79
N ALA A 42 2.98 -6.49 3.28
CA ALA A 42 3.47 -7.84 3.46
C ALA A 42 4.97 -7.92 3.15
N PHE A 43 5.60 -9.03 3.51
CA PHE A 43 6.92 -9.39 3.01
C PHE A 43 6.97 -10.88 2.68
N LYS A 44 7.88 -11.26 1.78
CA LYS A 44 8.13 -12.65 1.39
C LYS A 44 9.62 -12.83 1.19
N ILE A 45 10.16 -13.91 1.72
CA ILE A 45 11.53 -14.33 1.47
C ILE A 45 11.49 -15.49 0.48
N THR A 46 12.29 -15.42 -0.58
CA THR A 46 12.40 -16.50 -1.58
C THR A 46 13.86 -16.66 -1.94
N GLY A 47 14.47 -17.77 -1.48
CA GLY A 47 15.91 -17.93 -1.56
C GLY A 47 16.63 -16.81 -0.80
N ILE A 48 17.44 -16.03 -1.53
CA ILE A 48 18.14 -14.86 -1.00
C ILE A 48 17.42 -13.53 -1.25
N GLU A 49 16.24 -13.54 -1.87
CA GLU A 49 15.47 -12.32 -2.14
C GLU A 49 14.46 -12.05 -1.02
N LEU A 50 14.52 -10.85 -0.45
CA LEU A 50 13.49 -10.27 0.41
C LEU A 50 12.62 -9.33 -0.43
N LYS A 51 11.37 -9.71 -0.66
CA LYS A 51 10.35 -8.91 -1.33
C LYS A 51 9.46 -8.25 -0.28
N ILE A 52 9.37 -6.94 -0.30
CA ILE A 52 8.56 -6.16 0.63
C ILE A 52 7.57 -5.34 -0.16
N TRP A 53 6.32 -5.36 0.28
CA TRP A 53 5.28 -4.52 -0.29
C TRP A 53 4.85 -3.44 0.69
N TYR A 54 4.73 -2.23 0.18
CA TYR A 54 4.42 -1.03 0.93
C TYR A 54 3.15 -0.38 0.41
N THR A 55 2.36 0.17 1.32
CA THR A 55 1.30 1.11 0.99
C THR A 55 1.91 2.50 0.94
N MET A 56 1.77 3.18 -0.18
CA MET A 56 2.25 4.54 -0.37
C MET A 56 1.13 5.50 -0.76
N GLN A 57 1.28 6.76 -0.36
CA GLN A 57 0.37 7.85 -0.67
C GLN A 57 1.08 8.95 -1.47
N ASP A 58 0.46 9.39 -2.56
CA ASP A 58 0.94 10.52 -3.37
C ASP A 58 0.97 11.80 -2.51
N LEU A 59 2.15 12.43 -2.41
CA LEU A 59 2.33 13.67 -1.66
C LEU A 59 1.79 14.89 -2.40
N GLU A 60 1.71 14.86 -3.73
CA GLU A 60 1.26 15.98 -4.56
C GLU A 60 -0.26 16.04 -4.65
N PHE A 61 -0.94 14.93 -4.36
CA PHE A 61 -2.39 14.86 -4.35
C PHE A 61 -2.97 15.35 -3.01
N HIS A 62 -3.55 16.55 -3.00
CA HIS A 62 -4.10 17.18 -1.80
C HIS A 62 -5.62 17.29 -1.78
N ASP A 63 -6.31 16.79 -2.81
CA ASP A 63 -7.75 16.87 -2.96
C ASP A 63 -8.44 15.60 -2.45
N PHE A 64 -8.30 15.35 -1.15
CA PHE A 64 -8.97 14.25 -0.46
C PHE A 64 -9.51 14.71 0.89
N ILE A 65 -10.60 14.07 1.34
CA ILE A 65 -11.17 14.31 2.66
C ILE A 65 -10.27 13.60 3.69
N SER A 66 -9.59 14.37 4.53
CA SER A 66 -8.91 13.81 5.69
C SER A 66 -9.97 13.34 6.69
N VAL A 67 -10.15 12.04 6.82
CA VAL A 67 -10.89 11.48 7.94
C VAL A 67 -9.92 11.45 9.11
N SER A 68 -10.25 12.12 10.22
CA SER A 68 -9.38 12.10 11.41
C SER A 68 -9.08 10.65 11.78
N ALA A 69 -7.83 10.35 12.14
CA ALA A 69 -7.41 9.04 12.63
C ALA A 69 -7.98 8.71 14.03
N LYS A 70 -9.19 9.19 14.36
CA LYS A 70 -9.97 8.54 15.41
C LYS A 70 -10.07 7.07 15.01
N PRO A 71 -9.88 6.13 15.94
CA PRO A 71 -10.13 4.72 15.69
C PRO A 71 -11.64 4.53 15.51
N MET A 72 -12.18 5.02 14.40
CA MET A 72 -13.37 4.42 13.82
C MET A 72 -12.93 2.99 13.55
N LEU A 73 -13.48 2.05 14.31
CA LEU A 73 -13.50 0.63 13.99
C LEU A 73 -13.65 0.52 12.48
N SER A 74 -12.52 0.28 11.81
CA SER A 74 -12.48 0.35 10.37
C SER A 74 -13.37 -0.79 9.90
N LYS A 75 -14.55 -0.44 9.36
CA LYS A 75 -15.61 -1.41 9.11
C LYS A 75 -15.03 -2.51 8.22
N LEU A 76 -15.06 -3.74 8.72
CA LEU A 76 -14.67 -4.89 7.93
C LEU A 76 -15.74 -5.09 6.86
N GLU A 77 -15.30 -5.11 5.61
CA GLU A 77 -16.13 -5.40 4.45
C GLU A 77 -15.87 -6.84 4.00
N HIS A 78 -16.94 -7.59 3.78
CA HIS A 78 -16.88 -8.90 3.17
C HIS A 78 -16.82 -8.74 1.66
N LEU A 79 -15.72 -9.16 1.05
CA LEU A 79 -15.51 -9.12 -0.38
C LEU A 79 -15.40 -10.54 -0.94
N SER A 80 -15.76 -10.70 -2.22
CA SER A 80 -15.66 -11.97 -2.94
C SER A 80 -15.15 -11.71 -4.34
N VAL A 81 -14.28 -12.59 -4.81
CA VAL A 81 -13.82 -12.63 -6.20
C VAL A 81 -14.04 -14.01 -6.79
N LEU A 82 -14.12 -14.07 -8.12
CA LEU A 82 -14.21 -15.29 -8.91
C LEU A 82 -13.23 -15.14 -10.08
N TYR A 83 -12.11 -15.85 -10.00
CA TYR A 83 -11.05 -15.79 -11.02
C TYR A 83 -10.66 -17.18 -11.50
N ARG A 84 -9.93 -17.25 -12.61
CA ARG A 84 -9.33 -18.52 -13.06
C ARG A 84 -8.15 -18.88 -12.17
N TYR A 85 -7.84 -20.18 -12.05
CA TYR A 85 -6.78 -20.67 -11.15
C TYR A 85 -5.38 -20.05 -11.39
N ASN A 86 -5.10 -19.58 -12.61
CA ASN A 86 -3.82 -18.99 -13.01
C ASN A 86 -3.84 -17.45 -13.02
N ASP A 87 -4.84 -16.83 -12.39
CA ASP A 87 -4.96 -15.38 -12.37
C ASP A 87 -3.95 -14.76 -11.39
N GLU A 88 -3.06 -13.92 -11.92
CA GLU A 88 -1.99 -13.26 -11.15
C GLU A 88 -2.51 -12.40 -9.99
N ARG A 89 -3.77 -11.95 -10.06
CA ARG A 89 -4.40 -11.14 -9.02
C ARG A 89 -4.53 -11.86 -7.67
N PHE A 90 -4.40 -13.19 -7.64
CA PHE A 90 -4.38 -13.93 -6.37
C PHE A 90 -3.19 -13.56 -5.47
N GLU A 91 -2.06 -13.11 -6.03
CA GLU A 91 -0.93 -12.60 -5.24
C GLU A 91 -1.28 -11.30 -4.52
N ASP A 92 -2.12 -10.46 -5.11
CA ASP A 92 -2.61 -9.22 -4.48
C ASP A 92 -3.72 -9.46 -3.44
N LEU A 93 -4.29 -10.67 -3.41
CA LEU A 93 -5.36 -11.04 -2.50
C LEU A 93 -4.87 -11.72 -1.22
N GLN A 94 -3.55 -11.88 -1.03
CA GLN A 94 -3.00 -12.44 0.21
C GLN A 94 -3.27 -11.52 1.41
N PRO A 95 -3.44 -12.06 2.63
CA PRO A 95 -3.59 -11.24 3.83
C PRO A 95 -2.44 -10.24 3.96
N GLY A 96 -2.76 -9.01 4.38
CA GLY A 96 -1.81 -7.91 4.47
C GLY A 96 -1.68 -7.06 3.19
N ARG A 97 -1.89 -7.65 2.01
CA ARG A 97 -1.87 -6.94 0.71
C ARG A 97 -3.02 -5.94 0.60
N THR A 98 -2.87 -4.95 -0.27
CA THR A 98 -3.98 -4.04 -0.60
C THR A 98 -4.52 -4.25 -2.00
N VAL A 99 -5.84 -4.16 -2.14
CA VAL A 99 -6.57 -4.30 -3.41
C VAL A 99 -7.42 -3.08 -3.71
N PRO A 100 -7.57 -2.70 -4.99
CA PRO A 100 -8.48 -1.64 -5.38
C PRO A 100 -9.93 -2.15 -5.42
N HIS A 101 -10.85 -1.44 -4.79
CA HIS A 101 -12.29 -1.72 -4.88
C HIS A 101 -13.09 -0.41 -4.83
N ARG A 102 -14.01 -0.21 -5.77
CA ARG A 102 -14.90 0.97 -5.86
C ARG A 102 -14.18 2.33 -5.72
N GLY A 103 -13.02 2.46 -6.37
CA GLY A 103 -12.23 3.70 -6.34
C GLY A 103 -11.45 3.95 -5.04
N LYS A 104 -11.52 3.02 -4.07
CA LYS A 104 -10.78 3.05 -2.81
C LYS A 104 -9.75 1.91 -2.76
N ARG A 105 -8.86 1.96 -1.78
CA ARG A 105 -7.93 0.87 -1.45
C ARG A 105 -8.37 0.18 -0.18
N TYR A 106 -8.28 -1.15 -0.20
CA TYR A 106 -8.66 -2.01 0.91
C TYR A 106 -7.51 -2.95 1.26
N LYS A 107 -7.18 -3.09 2.53
CA LYS A 107 -6.23 -4.08 3.04
C LYS A 107 -6.97 -5.37 3.33
N VAL A 108 -6.50 -6.48 2.76
CA VAL A 108 -7.02 -7.82 3.06
C VAL A 108 -6.60 -8.18 4.49
N ILE A 109 -7.57 -8.57 5.30
CA ILE A 109 -7.37 -8.94 6.70
C ILE A 109 -7.22 -10.45 6.83
N GLU A 110 -8.20 -11.19 6.32
CA GLU A 110 -8.22 -12.64 6.38
C GLU A 110 -9.05 -13.22 5.24
N HIS A 111 -8.69 -14.41 4.80
CA HIS A 111 -9.53 -15.22 3.92
C HIS A 111 -10.58 -15.93 4.76
N THR A 112 -11.84 -15.87 4.33
CA THR A 112 -12.96 -16.49 5.04
C THR A 112 -13.46 -17.75 4.34
N ARG A 113 -13.28 -17.85 3.03
CA ARG A 113 -13.66 -19.04 2.25
C ARG A 113 -12.88 -19.14 0.94
N ILE A 114 -12.48 -20.35 0.59
CA ILE A 114 -11.99 -20.70 -0.74
C ILE A 114 -12.80 -21.88 -1.29
N ALA A 115 -13.18 -21.82 -2.56
CA ALA A 115 -13.85 -22.91 -3.26
C ALA A 115 -13.35 -23.01 -4.70
N VAL A 116 -13.23 -24.24 -5.21
CA VAL A 116 -12.74 -24.52 -6.57
C VAL A 116 -13.87 -25.17 -7.37
N ASN A 117 -14.10 -24.67 -8.59
CA ASN A 117 -15.03 -25.24 -9.55
C ASN A 117 -14.36 -25.29 -10.93
N LYS A 118 -13.91 -26.47 -11.33
CA LYS A 118 -13.12 -26.70 -12.55
C LYS A 118 -11.88 -25.79 -12.58
N ASP A 119 -11.84 -24.84 -13.52
CA ASP A 119 -10.75 -23.88 -13.72
C ASP A 119 -10.95 -22.57 -12.94
N MET A 120 -12.03 -22.46 -12.18
CA MET A 120 -12.40 -21.26 -11.44
C MET A 120 -12.20 -21.42 -9.93
N ILE A 121 -11.73 -20.35 -9.28
CA ILE A 121 -11.57 -20.24 -7.84
C ILE A 121 -12.41 -19.07 -7.34
N ILE A 122 -13.26 -19.36 -6.35
CA ILE A 122 -13.99 -18.35 -5.56
C ILE A 122 -13.20 -18.12 -4.29
N LEU A 123 -12.83 -16.87 -4.03
CA LEU A 123 -12.20 -16.45 -2.77
C LEU A 123 -13.06 -15.38 -2.09
N GLN A 124 -13.40 -15.62 -0.84
CA GLN A 124 -14.07 -14.66 0.04
C GLN A 124 -13.09 -14.24 1.14
N PHE A 125 -13.12 -12.96 1.49
CA PHE A 125 -12.19 -12.38 2.44
C PHE A 125 -12.77 -11.16 3.15
N LEU A 126 -12.27 -10.89 4.34
CA LEU A 126 -12.48 -9.63 5.03
C LEU A 126 -11.44 -8.62 4.58
N ALA A 127 -11.86 -7.39 4.36
CA ALA A 127 -10.98 -6.30 4.06
C ALA A 127 -11.38 -5.03 4.80
N THR A 128 -10.40 -4.17 5.06
CA THR A 128 -10.65 -2.86 5.66
C THR A 128 -10.17 -1.74 4.74
N GLN A 129 -10.86 -0.62 4.70
CA GLN A 129 -10.44 0.50 3.87
C GLN A 129 -9.12 1.08 4.40
N VAL A 130 -8.14 1.26 3.51
CA VAL A 130 -6.92 2.01 3.80
C VAL A 130 -7.28 3.49 3.79
N LEU A 131 -7.07 4.16 4.92
CA LEU A 131 -7.32 5.60 5.06
C LEU A 131 -6.08 6.40 4.69
N PRO A 132 -6.24 7.56 4.03
CA PRO A 132 -5.15 8.50 3.83
C PRO A 132 -4.59 8.98 5.16
N MET A 133 -3.30 9.34 5.17
CA MET A 133 -2.75 10.18 6.23
C MET A 133 -3.43 11.55 6.25
N GLU A 134 -3.39 12.20 7.41
CA GLU A 134 -4.00 13.51 7.57
C GLU A 134 -3.34 14.55 6.65
N ARG A 135 -4.17 15.41 6.05
CA ARG A 135 -3.73 16.41 5.07
C ARG A 135 -2.68 17.37 5.63
N LYS A 136 -2.78 17.72 6.92
CA LYS A 136 -1.78 18.57 7.59
C LYS A 136 -0.40 17.91 7.59
N VAL A 137 -0.33 16.63 7.96
CA VAL A 137 0.92 15.87 8.01
C VAL A 137 1.53 15.72 6.61
N LEU A 138 0.70 15.40 5.61
CA LEU A 138 1.16 15.26 4.22
C LEU A 138 1.67 16.58 3.64
N LYS A 139 0.99 17.71 3.91
CA LYS A 139 1.47 19.03 3.47
C LYS A 139 2.82 19.37 4.09
N THR A 140 3.00 19.16 5.39
CA THR A 140 4.28 19.40 6.06
C THR A 140 5.38 18.56 5.43
N LYS A 141 5.17 17.25 5.27
CA LYS A 141 6.12 16.35 4.61
C LYS A 141 6.44 16.80 3.18
N TYR A 142 5.44 17.20 2.40
CA TYR A 142 5.65 17.71 1.04
C TYR A 142 6.53 18.97 1.02
N PHE A 143 6.28 19.93 1.91
CA PHE A 143 7.09 21.15 1.99
C PHE A 143 8.52 20.86 2.46
N ASP A 144 8.70 19.97 3.43
CA ASP A 144 10.03 19.57 3.90
C ASP A 144 10.84 18.93 2.76
N GLU A 145 10.22 18.06 1.97
CA GLU A 145 10.86 17.44 0.81
C GLU A 145 11.17 18.43 -0.31
N LYS A 146 10.33 19.46 -0.51
CA LYS A 146 10.62 20.55 -1.45
C LYS A 146 11.77 21.44 -0.97
N LYS A 147 11.83 21.77 0.33
CA LYS A 147 12.94 22.53 0.91
C LYS A 147 14.27 21.80 0.76
N LYS A 148 14.29 20.49 1.06
CA LYS A 148 15.47 19.62 0.85
C LYS A 148 15.93 19.64 -0.61
N GLN A 149 15.00 19.53 -1.57
CA GLN A 149 15.31 19.58 -3.00
C GLN A 149 15.91 20.92 -3.43
N LEU A 150 15.49 22.02 -2.81
CA LEU A 150 15.96 23.37 -3.10
C LEU A 150 17.21 23.76 -2.30
N GLY A 151 17.74 22.86 -1.43
CA GLY A 151 18.88 23.16 -0.57
C GLY A 151 18.59 24.22 0.51
N ILE A 152 17.31 24.50 0.79
CA ILE A 152 16.90 25.50 1.78
C ILE A 152 16.92 24.82 3.16
N ASN A 153 18.08 24.84 3.81
CA ASN A 153 18.18 24.49 5.23
C ASN A 153 17.71 25.68 6.05
N VAL A 154 16.52 25.58 6.64
CA VAL A 154 16.08 26.51 7.67
C VAL A 154 16.61 25.96 8.99
N PHE A 155 17.67 26.59 9.50
CA PHE A 155 18.17 26.39 10.87
C PHE A 155 17.21 27.02 11.88
#